data_AF-X1ER20-F1
#
_entry.id   AF-X1ER20-F1
#
_cell.length_a   1.000
_cell.length_b   1.000
_cell.length_c   1.000
_cell.angle_alpha   90.00
_cell.angle_beta   90.00
_cell.angle_gamma   90.00
#
_symmetry.space_group_name_H-M   'P 1'
#
loop_
_entity.id
_entity.type
_entity.pdbx_description
1 polymer ?
#
loop_
_entity_poly.entity_id
_entity_poly.type
_entity_poly.pdbx_seq_one_letter_code
_entity_poly.pdbx_strand_id
1 'polypeptide(L)'
;MSPVSATYWGIPGYAIFWVLFAIAAGLFAQRLYFLFRLMRLGKQENRFDRIGQRIKTMLVEVVPQWCNLKSVSRQDLAGVGHAILVWGFLLILLGYIIFIGFAGGFGLSDFLMGNTFEKIYSSITDIAAVLVLIAIGWAAIRRYIMKPERLEASAEAAIILVLIFALMVLHFCIEGFGYAAYNISASWPPIGAAFASFLSNTTISESALIAIYRSVW
;
A
#
# COMPACT_ATOMS: atom_id res chain seq x y z
N MET A 1 -7.70 -17.87 9.99
CA MET A 1 -8.70 -18.14 8.93
C MET A 1 -8.98 -16.84 8.22
N SER A 2 -8.94 -16.81 6.89
CA SER A 2 -9.18 -15.59 6.11
C SER A 2 -10.66 -15.16 6.22
N PRO A 3 -10.99 -13.87 6.30
CA PRO A 3 -12.36 -13.34 6.20
C PRO A 3 -13.09 -13.90 4.98
N VAL A 4 -12.39 -14.07 3.86
CA VAL A 4 -12.95 -14.60 2.61
C VAL A 4 -13.44 -16.05 2.77
N SER A 5 -12.86 -16.82 3.69
CA SER A 5 -13.31 -18.19 4.01
C SER A 5 -14.44 -18.27 5.04
N ALA A 6 -14.81 -17.15 5.69
CA ALA A 6 -15.88 -17.13 6.68
C ALA A 6 -17.26 -16.95 6.02
N THR A 7 -18.33 -17.13 6.80
CA THR A 7 -19.71 -16.85 6.38
C THR A 7 -20.27 -15.70 7.20
N TYR A 8 -20.86 -14.70 6.54
CA TYR A 8 -21.41 -13.50 7.15
C TYR A 8 -22.91 -13.42 6.85
N TRP A 9 -23.76 -13.45 7.89
CA TRP A 9 -25.22 -13.39 7.74
C TRP A 9 -25.79 -14.38 6.71
N GLY A 10 -25.22 -15.59 6.65
CA GLY A 10 -25.60 -16.64 5.69
C GLY A 10 -25.00 -16.51 4.29
N ILE A 11 -24.21 -15.46 4.02
CA ILE A 11 -23.52 -15.25 2.74
C ILE A 11 -22.04 -15.66 2.89
N PRO A 12 -21.50 -16.53 2.02
CA PRO A 12 -20.08 -16.86 2.01
C PRO A 12 -19.23 -15.61 1.74
N GLY A 13 -18.16 -15.43 2.51
CA GLY A 13 -17.27 -14.27 2.42
C GLY A 13 -16.66 -14.06 1.03
N TYR A 14 -16.34 -15.15 0.32
CA TYR A 14 -15.85 -15.07 -1.06
C TYR A 14 -16.87 -14.47 -2.02
N ALA A 15 -18.17 -14.68 -1.80
CA ALA A 15 -19.21 -14.09 -2.63
C ALA A 15 -19.28 -12.58 -2.39
N ILE A 16 -19.21 -12.14 -1.12
CA ILE A 16 -19.14 -10.73 -0.76
C ILE A 16 -17.92 -10.07 -1.40
N PHE A 17 -16.75 -10.70 -1.27
CA PHE A 17 -15.50 -10.23 -1.87
C PHE A 17 -15.63 -10.04 -3.39
N TRP A 18 -16.10 -11.06 -4.12
CA TRP A 18 -16.20 -10.99 -5.59
C TRP A 18 -17.22 -9.95 -6.06
N VAL A 19 -18.32 -9.76 -5.33
CA VAL A 19 -19.29 -8.69 -5.65
C VAL A 19 -18.67 -7.31 -5.45
N LEU A 20 -18.04 -7.06 -4.30
CA LEU A 20 -17.37 -5.78 -4.03
C LEU A 20 -16.24 -5.52 -5.02
N PHE A 21 -15.44 -6.55 -5.32
CA PHE A 21 -14.38 -6.49 -6.32
C PHE A 21 -14.94 -6.16 -7.70
N ALA A 22 -16.02 -6.80 -8.14
CA ALA A 22 -16.65 -6.53 -9.43
C ALA A 22 -17.17 -5.09 -9.52
N ILE A 23 -17.77 -4.56 -8.45
CA ILE A 23 -18.21 -3.16 -8.37
C ILE A 23 -17.00 -2.23 -8.49
N ALA A 24 -15.96 -2.44 -7.67
CA ALA A 24 -14.75 -1.60 -7.69
C ALA A 24 -14.05 -1.64 -9.06
N ALA A 25 -13.89 -2.83 -9.63
CA ALA A 25 -13.29 -3.05 -10.94
C ALA A 25 -14.12 -2.42 -12.06
N GLY A 26 -15.47 -2.49 -11.98
CA GLY A 26 -16.38 -1.87 -12.94
C GLY A 26 -16.27 -0.35 -12.94
N LEU A 27 -16.31 0.28 -11.75
CA LEU A 27 -16.12 1.73 -11.60
C LEU A 27 -14.74 2.18 -12.09
N PHE A 28 -13.70 1.41 -11.75
CA PHE A 28 -12.34 1.67 -12.22
C PHE A 28 -12.24 1.55 -13.75
N ALA A 29 -12.81 0.49 -14.35
CA ALA A 29 -12.81 0.27 -15.79
C ALA A 29 -13.56 1.38 -16.54
N GLN A 30 -14.68 1.87 -16.00
CA GLN A 30 -15.41 3.01 -16.55
C GLN A 30 -14.52 4.26 -16.58
N ARG A 31 -13.84 4.57 -15.48
CA ARG A 31 -12.92 5.73 -15.41
C ARG A 31 -11.73 5.56 -16.35
N LEU A 32 -11.15 4.36 -16.39
CA LEU A 32 -10.04 4.02 -17.27
C LEU A 32 -10.43 4.16 -18.74
N TYR A 33 -11.60 3.68 -19.12
CA TYR A 33 -12.13 3.81 -20.48
C TYR A 33 -12.33 5.28 -20.87
N PHE A 34 -12.88 6.09 -19.96
CA PHE A 34 -13.02 7.52 -20.17
C PHE A 34 -11.66 8.22 -20.40
N LEU A 35 -10.67 7.96 -19.54
CA LEU A 35 -9.31 8.50 -19.71
C LEU A 35 -8.66 8.01 -21.01
N PHE A 36 -8.84 6.74 -21.35
CA PHE A 36 -8.33 6.16 -22.59
C PHE A 36 -8.92 6.83 -23.82
N ARG A 37 -10.24 7.09 -23.84
CA ARG A 37 -10.89 7.85 -24.92
C ARG A 37 -10.33 9.26 -25.03
N LEU A 38 -10.11 9.94 -23.91
CA LEU A 38 -9.54 11.29 -23.90
C LEU A 38 -8.12 11.30 -24.46
N MET A 39 -7.27 10.36 -24.04
CA MET A 39 -5.91 10.22 -24.57
C MET A 39 -5.89 9.92 -26.07
N ARG A 40 -6.87 9.16 -26.58
CA ARG A 40 -7.00 8.87 -28.02
C ARG A 40 -7.38 10.06 -28.90
N LEU A 41 -7.87 11.16 -28.31
CA LEU A 41 -8.07 12.41 -29.04
C LEU A 41 -6.76 13.16 -29.29
N GLY A 42 -5.70 12.81 -28.55
CA GLY A 42 -4.36 13.36 -28.76
C GLY A 42 -3.73 12.91 -30.08
N LYS A 43 -2.59 13.53 -30.41
CA LYS A 43 -1.81 13.20 -31.61
C LYS A 43 -1.37 11.73 -31.56
N GLN A 44 -1.62 10.99 -32.64
CA GLN A 44 -1.13 9.62 -32.77
C GLN A 44 0.40 9.60 -32.76
N GLU A 45 0.96 8.74 -31.92
CA GLU A 45 2.40 8.55 -31.76
C GLU A 45 2.74 7.11 -32.15
N ASN A 46 3.75 6.93 -33.02
CA ASN A 46 4.27 5.60 -33.31
C ASN A 46 5.04 5.10 -32.08
N ARG A 47 4.44 4.20 -31.29
CA ARG A 47 5.03 3.70 -30.03
C ARG A 47 6.22 2.76 -30.22
N PHE A 48 6.42 2.26 -31.43
CA PHE A 48 7.49 1.33 -31.77
C PHE A 48 8.69 2.01 -32.42
N ASP A 49 8.67 3.35 -32.55
CA ASP A 49 9.86 4.09 -32.94
C ASP A 49 10.84 4.18 -31.75
N ARG A 50 12.15 4.10 -32.05
CA ARG A 50 13.23 4.37 -31.06
C ARG A 50 13.09 3.59 -29.73
N ILE A 51 12.68 2.32 -29.79
CA ILE A 51 12.43 1.47 -28.61
C ILE A 51 13.60 1.48 -27.63
N GLY A 52 14.84 1.37 -28.11
CA GLY A 52 16.03 1.39 -27.24
C GLY A 52 16.15 2.67 -26.43
N GLN A 53 15.87 3.84 -27.04
CA GLN A 53 15.89 5.12 -26.33
C GLN A 53 14.75 5.20 -25.31
N ARG A 54 13.55 4.71 -25.64
CA ARG A 54 12.40 4.72 -24.73
C ARG A 54 12.61 3.80 -23.52
N ILE A 55 13.18 2.62 -23.73
CA ILE A 55 13.57 1.70 -22.64
C ILE A 55 14.63 2.36 -21.75
N LYS A 56 15.65 2.98 -22.35
CA LYS A 56 16.66 3.73 -21.60
C LYS A 56 16.01 4.84 -20.76
N THR A 57 15.11 5.65 -21.32
CA THR A 57 14.38 6.68 -20.58
C THR A 57 13.53 6.07 -19.47
N MET A 58 12.85 4.95 -19.70
CA MET A 58 12.06 4.28 -18.67
C MET A 58 12.95 3.82 -17.50
N LEU A 59 14.05 3.13 -17.80
CA LEU A 59 14.95 2.60 -16.77
C LEU A 59 15.75 3.68 -16.04
N VAL A 60 16.13 4.77 -16.72
CA VAL A 60 17.01 5.81 -16.14
C VAL A 60 16.21 6.97 -15.54
N GLU A 61 15.06 7.33 -16.12
CA GLU A 61 14.28 8.47 -15.63
C GLU A 61 13.04 8.08 -14.83
N VAL A 62 12.28 7.08 -15.28
CA VAL A 62 10.97 6.75 -14.71
C VAL A 62 11.10 5.82 -13.52
N VAL A 63 11.79 4.69 -13.66
CA VAL A 63 11.98 3.70 -12.60
C VAL A 63 12.59 4.35 -11.35
N PRO A 64 13.79 4.96 -11.41
CA PRO A 64 14.39 5.60 -10.24
C PRO A 64 13.71 6.93 -9.84
N GLN A 65 12.63 7.33 -10.52
CA GLN A 65 11.90 8.57 -10.26
C GLN A 65 12.74 9.84 -10.46
N TRP A 66 13.79 9.79 -11.29
CA TRP A 66 14.65 10.95 -11.58
C TRP A 66 13.86 12.12 -12.15
N CYS A 67 12.79 11.85 -12.90
CA CYS A 67 11.87 12.86 -13.41
C CYS A 67 11.22 13.72 -12.31
N ASN A 68 11.02 13.15 -11.11
CA ASN A 68 10.50 13.82 -9.92
C ASN A 68 11.62 14.36 -9.02
N LEU A 69 12.73 13.62 -8.90
CA LEU A 69 13.84 14.02 -8.03
C LEU A 69 14.59 15.25 -8.55
N LYS A 70 14.64 15.45 -9.87
CA LYS A 70 15.28 16.63 -10.47
C LYS A 70 14.61 17.97 -10.10
N SER A 71 13.34 17.95 -9.68
CA SER A 71 12.63 19.16 -9.24
C SER A 71 12.76 19.41 -7.73
N VAL A 72 13.53 18.60 -7.00
CA VAL A 72 13.74 18.76 -5.57
C VAL A 72 14.62 19.97 -5.30
N SER A 73 14.18 20.81 -4.38
CA SER A 73 14.95 21.94 -3.85
C SER A 73 14.84 21.98 -2.33
N ARG A 74 15.65 22.82 -1.68
CA ARG A 74 15.56 23.01 -0.22
C ARG A 74 14.18 23.50 0.25
N GLN A 75 13.47 24.24 -0.61
CA GLN A 75 12.14 24.75 -0.34
C GLN A 75 11.03 23.76 -0.74
N ASP A 76 11.35 22.80 -1.63
CA ASP A 76 10.39 21.85 -2.15
C ASP A 76 10.93 20.41 -2.21
N LEU A 77 10.48 19.62 -1.25
CA LEU A 77 10.74 18.18 -1.17
C LEU A 77 9.63 17.32 -1.80
N ALA A 78 8.74 17.89 -2.62
CA ALA A 78 7.63 17.16 -3.25
C ALA A 78 8.13 15.92 -4.03
N GLY A 79 9.23 16.07 -4.77
CA GLY A 79 9.79 14.98 -5.58
C GLY A 79 10.23 13.79 -4.73
N VAL A 80 10.84 14.04 -3.56
CA VAL A 80 11.21 12.99 -2.60
C VAL A 80 9.97 12.30 -2.05
N GLY A 81 8.95 13.08 -1.66
CA GLY A 81 7.68 12.53 -1.19
C GLY A 81 7.03 11.60 -2.21
N HIS A 82 6.95 12.01 -3.49
CA HIS A 82 6.40 11.16 -4.55
C HIS A 82 7.23 9.89 -4.77
N ALA A 83 8.56 9.99 -4.75
CA ALA A 83 9.43 8.82 -4.88
C ALA A 83 9.21 7.81 -3.74
N ILE A 84 9.08 8.30 -2.49
CA ILE A 84 8.75 7.47 -1.32
C ILE A 84 7.39 6.80 -1.50
N LEU A 85 6.36 7.54 -1.91
CA LEU A 85 5.03 6.98 -2.13
C LEU A 85 5.06 5.88 -3.20
N VAL A 86 5.64 6.15 -4.37
CA VAL A 86 5.69 5.17 -5.47
C VAL A 86 6.42 3.90 -5.04
N TRP A 87 7.63 4.03 -4.51
CA TRP A 87 8.42 2.84 -4.13
C TRP A 87 7.87 2.13 -2.89
N GLY A 88 7.38 2.87 -1.91
CA GLY A 88 6.72 2.29 -0.73
C GLY A 88 5.50 1.46 -1.11
N PHE A 89 4.61 2.01 -1.95
CA PHE A 89 3.45 1.25 -2.44
C PHE A 89 3.82 0.09 -3.36
N LEU A 90 4.86 0.22 -4.19
CA LEU A 90 5.34 -0.89 -5.02
C LEU A 90 5.88 -2.06 -4.18
N LEU A 91 6.61 -1.77 -3.10
CA LEU A 91 7.10 -2.79 -2.16
C LEU A 91 5.93 -3.49 -1.47
N ILE A 92 4.95 -2.74 -0.97
CA ILE A 92 3.77 -3.32 -0.31
C ILE A 92 2.93 -4.15 -1.30
N LEU A 93 2.71 -3.64 -2.52
CA LEU A 93 2.00 -4.35 -3.58
C LEU A 93 2.70 -5.68 -3.93
N LEU A 94 4.02 -5.64 -4.08
CA LEU A 94 4.79 -6.84 -4.36
C LEU A 94 4.68 -7.84 -3.20
N GLY A 95 4.61 -7.37 -1.95
CA GLY A 95 4.32 -8.20 -0.78
C GLY A 95 2.99 -8.93 -0.89
N TYR A 96 1.92 -8.23 -1.30
CA TYR A 96 0.62 -8.87 -1.53
C TYR A 96 0.68 -9.92 -2.65
N ILE A 97 1.38 -9.64 -3.74
CA ILE A 97 1.55 -10.61 -4.84
C ILE A 97 2.29 -11.85 -4.34
N ILE A 98 3.35 -11.68 -3.54
CA ILE A 98 4.18 -12.77 -3.03
C ILE A 98 3.43 -13.59 -1.97
N PHE A 99 2.91 -12.97 -0.91
CA PHE A 99 2.34 -13.70 0.22
C PHE A 99 0.88 -14.08 0.03
N ILE A 100 0.07 -13.23 -0.57
CA ILE A 100 -1.35 -13.56 -0.81
C ILE A 100 -1.48 -14.32 -2.13
N GLY A 101 -0.86 -13.82 -3.20
CA GLY A 101 -0.92 -14.43 -4.53
C GLY A 101 -0.17 -15.76 -4.61
N PHE A 102 1.15 -15.74 -4.51
CA PHE A 102 1.98 -16.95 -4.67
C PHE A 102 1.90 -17.90 -3.48
N ALA A 103 2.11 -17.41 -2.26
CA ALA A 103 2.14 -18.29 -1.10
C ALA A 103 0.75 -18.87 -0.79
N GLY A 104 -0.26 -18.00 -0.62
CA GLY A 104 -1.63 -18.43 -0.35
C GLY A 104 -2.37 -19.00 -1.57
N GLY A 105 -2.34 -18.30 -2.70
CA GLY A 105 -3.14 -18.66 -3.88
C GLY A 105 -2.58 -19.81 -4.72
N PHE A 106 -1.26 -19.87 -4.90
CA PHE A 106 -0.59 -20.96 -5.64
C PHE A 106 -0.02 -22.06 -4.73
N GLY A 107 -0.21 -21.98 -3.41
CA GLY A 107 0.21 -23.00 -2.46
C GLY A 107 1.73 -23.05 -2.23
N LEU A 108 2.45 -21.94 -2.46
CA LEU A 108 3.90 -21.84 -2.23
C LEU A 108 4.24 -21.39 -0.81
N SER A 109 3.34 -21.59 0.16
CA SER A 109 3.51 -21.16 1.57
C SER A 109 4.79 -21.70 2.20
N ASP A 110 5.12 -22.97 1.95
CA ASP A 110 6.27 -23.62 2.58
C ASP A 110 7.61 -23.01 2.12
N PHE A 111 7.63 -22.39 0.94
CA PHE A 111 8.82 -21.74 0.39
C PHE A 111 8.88 -20.25 0.70
N LEU A 112 7.73 -19.58 0.84
CA LEU A 112 7.67 -18.12 0.95
C LEU A 112 7.40 -17.62 2.37
N MET A 113 6.86 -18.46 3.26
CA MET A 113 6.46 -18.09 4.62
C MET A 113 7.28 -18.86 5.67
N GLY A 114 7.26 -18.38 6.91
CA GLY A 114 7.93 -18.95 8.09
C GLY A 114 9.46 -18.83 8.09
N ASN A 115 10.06 -18.23 7.07
CA ASN A 115 11.50 -18.26 6.84
C ASN A 115 12.16 -16.87 6.92
N THR A 116 13.48 -16.83 6.71
CA THR A 116 14.27 -15.59 6.76
C THR A 116 13.84 -14.58 5.68
N PHE A 117 13.37 -15.06 4.52
CA PHE A 117 12.90 -14.18 3.44
C PHE A 117 11.65 -13.41 3.87
N GLU A 118 10.64 -14.08 4.44
CA GLU A 118 9.44 -13.40 4.97
C GLU A 118 9.84 -12.35 6.00
N LYS A 119 10.69 -12.72 6.97
CA LYS A 119 11.15 -11.79 8.02
C LYS A 119 11.79 -10.53 7.45
N ILE A 120 12.71 -10.67 6.49
CA ILE A 120 13.37 -9.54 5.85
C ILE A 120 12.37 -8.71 5.06
N TYR A 121 11.52 -9.36 4.28
CA TYR A 121 10.57 -8.68 3.41
C TYR A 121 9.54 -7.89 4.20
N SER A 122 8.92 -8.51 5.21
CA SER A 122 7.98 -7.82 6.10
C SER A 122 8.64 -6.64 6.81
N SER A 123 9.92 -6.75 7.18
CA SER A 123 10.67 -5.63 7.77
C SER A 123 10.89 -4.47 6.78
N ILE A 124 11.10 -4.79 5.50
CA ILE A 124 11.21 -3.77 4.44
C ILE A 124 9.86 -3.05 4.27
N THR A 125 8.75 -3.79 4.22
CA THR A 125 7.41 -3.18 4.06
C THR A 125 7.01 -2.37 5.29
N ASP A 126 7.36 -2.82 6.48
CA ASP A 126 7.12 -2.15 7.76
C ASP A 126 7.84 -0.77 7.81
N ILE A 127 9.14 -0.74 7.44
CA ILE A 127 9.90 0.51 7.31
C ILE A 127 9.33 1.39 6.18
N ALA A 128 8.98 0.80 5.03
CA ALA A 128 8.40 1.54 3.91
C ALA A 128 7.07 2.21 4.30
N ALA A 129 6.22 1.54 5.07
CA ALA A 129 4.96 2.09 5.57
C ALA A 129 5.18 3.28 6.50
N VAL A 130 6.20 3.24 7.37
CA VAL A 130 6.60 4.40 8.20
C VAL A 130 7.03 5.58 7.32
N LEU A 131 7.86 5.33 6.30
CA LEU A 131 8.29 6.39 5.38
C LEU A 131 7.11 7.00 4.60
N VAL A 132 6.14 6.18 4.19
CA VAL A 132 4.89 6.65 3.57
C VAL A 132 4.09 7.53 4.53
N LEU A 133 3.94 7.13 5.79
CA LEU A 133 3.26 7.93 6.83
C LEU A 133 3.94 9.29 7.04
N ILE A 134 5.28 9.32 7.08
CA ILE A 134 6.04 10.57 7.18
C ILE A 134 5.80 11.44 5.94
N ALA A 135 5.87 10.86 4.74
CA ALA A 135 5.69 11.57 3.48
C ALA A 135 4.29 12.20 3.36
N ILE A 136 3.22 11.47 3.72
CA ILE A 136 1.86 12.01 3.68
C ILE A 136 1.60 13.01 4.81
N GLY A 137 2.21 12.83 5.99
CA GLY A 137 2.14 13.79 7.08
C GLY A 137 2.71 15.14 6.65
N TRP A 138 3.89 15.12 6.02
CA TRP A 138 4.48 16.32 5.42
C TRP A 138 3.62 16.89 4.28
N ALA A 139 3.07 16.04 3.41
CA ALA A 139 2.17 16.49 2.35
C ALA A 139 0.92 17.19 2.90
N ALA A 140 0.33 16.69 3.98
CA ALA A 140 -0.82 17.27 4.65
C ALA A 140 -0.46 18.62 5.30
N ILE A 141 0.65 18.70 6.04
CA ILE A 141 1.14 19.96 6.63
C ILE A 141 1.32 21.02 5.55
N ARG A 142 1.99 20.70 4.45
CA ARG A 142 2.18 21.68 3.39
C ARG A 142 0.88 22.10 2.72
N ARG A 143 -0.05 21.17 2.50
CA ARG A 143 -1.29 21.46 1.78
C ARG A 143 -2.29 22.25 2.62
N TYR A 144 -2.40 21.97 3.92
CA TYR A 144 -3.45 22.54 4.75
C TYR A 144 -2.97 23.58 5.77
N ILE A 145 -1.67 23.58 6.12
CA ILE A 145 -1.09 24.55 7.06
C ILE A 145 -0.28 25.60 6.30
N MET A 146 0.76 25.20 5.55
CA MET A 146 1.65 26.15 4.87
C MET A 146 1.02 26.79 3.62
N LYS A 147 0.17 26.03 2.91
CA LYS A 147 -0.62 26.50 1.74
C LYS A 147 0.20 27.28 0.70
N PRO A 148 1.27 26.71 0.11
CA PRO A 148 2.02 27.39 -0.95
C PRO A 148 1.13 27.58 -2.19
N GLU A 149 1.33 28.67 -2.93
CA GLU A 149 0.45 29.12 -4.04
C GLU A 149 0.11 28.04 -5.09
N ARG A 150 1.06 27.14 -5.36
CA ARG A 150 0.89 26.05 -6.34
C ARG A 150 0.07 24.84 -5.82
N LEU A 151 -0.25 24.77 -4.53
CA LEU A 151 -0.96 23.64 -3.92
C LEU A 151 -2.38 24.05 -3.55
N GLU A 152 -3.35 23.53 -4.30
CA GLU A 152 -4.75 23.69 -3.93
C GLU A 152 -5.14 22.72 -2.81
N ALA A 153 -5.82 23.26 -1.80
CA ALA A 153 -6.41 22.51 -0.71
C ALA A 153 -7.81 22.01 -1.10
N SER A 154 -7.87 20.99 -1.95
CA SER A 154 -9.14 20.39 -2.38
C SER A 154 -9.60 19.26 -1.45
N ALA A 155 -10.91 19.06 -1.33
CA ALA A 155 -11.49 17.94 -0.58
C ALA A 155 -11.05 16.58 -1.15
N GLU A 156 -10.89 16.48 -2.48
CA GLU A 156 -10.38 15.27 -3.13
C GLU A 156 -8.97 14.92 -2.64
N ALA A 157 -8.08 15.92 -2.55
CA ALA A 157 -6.74 15.71 -2.01
C ALA A 157 -6.76 15.29 -0.53
N ALA A 158 -7.71 15.80 0.26
CA ALA A 158 -7.89 15.40 1.66
C ALA A 158 -8.30 13.93 1.76
N ILE A 159 -9.29 13.52 0.97
CA ILE A 159 -9.78 12.14 0.93
C ILE A 159 -8.64 11.19 0.55
N ILE A 160 -7.86 11.51 -0.48
CA ILE A 160 -6.73 10.67 -0.91
C ILE A 160 -5.69 10.53 0.22
N LEU A 161 -5.33 11.63 0.90
CA LEU A 161 -4.37 11.59 2.01
C LEU A 161 -4.88 10.74 3.19
N VAL A 162 -6.17 10.86 3.52
CA VAL A 162 -6.81 10.05 4.57
C VAL A 162 -6.84 8.58 4.19
N LEU A 163 -7.16 8.25 2.93
CA LEU A 163 -7.19 6.87 2.46
C LEU A 163 -5.79 6.22 2.49
N ILE A 164 -4.75 6.96 2.09
CA ILE A 164 -3.37 6.49 2.18
C ILE A 164 -2.96 6.29 3.65
N PHE A 165 -3.28 7.25 4.52
CA PHE A 165 -3.01 7.14 5.95
C PHE A 165 -3.71 5.91 6.55
N ALA A 166 -5.00 5.74 6.28
CA ALA A 166 -5.79 4.60 6.74
C ALA A 166 -5.20 3.27 6.25
N LEU A 167 -4.77 3.20 4.99
CA LEU A 167 -4.14 2.00 4.44
C LEU A 167 -2.85 1.63 5.18
N MET A 168 -1.98 2.60 5.50
CA MET A 168 -0.76 2.32 6.27
C MET A 168 -1.05 1.95 7.73
N VAL A 169 -2.03 2.61 8.36
CA VAL A 169 -2.45 2.25 9.72
C VAL A 169 -3.02 0.82 9.76
N LEU A 170 -3.86 0.47 8.78
CA LEU A 170 -4.41 -0.89 8.65
C LEU A 170 -3.29 -1.93 8.47
N HIS A 171 -2.24 -1.62 7.72
CA HIS A 171 -1.07 -2.49 7.60
C HIS A 171 -0.43 -2.78 8.97
N PHE A 172 -0.14 -1.76 9.78
CA PHE A 172 0.40 -1.97 11.13
C PHE A 172 -0.60 -2.66 12.08
N CYS A 173 -1.90 -2.37 11.96
CA CYS A 173 -2.92 -3.09 12.73
C CYS A 173 -2.94 -4.57 12.39
N ILE A 174 -2.92 -4.92 11.11
CA ILE A 174 -2.86 -6.31 10.64
C ILE A 174 -1.65 -7.03 11.27
N GLU A 175 -0.46 -6.43 11.20
CA GLU A 175 0.74 -7.05 11.74
C GLU A 175 0.73 -7.12 13.27
N GLY A 176 0.51 -6.00 13.96
CA GLY A 176 0.55 -5.90 15.41
C GLY A 176 -0.51 -6.75 16.10
N PHE A 177 -1.78 -6.65 15.66
CA PHE A 177 -2.85 -7.49 16.22
C PHE A 177 -2.67 -8.95 15.82
N GLY A 178 -2.19 -9.25 14.61
CA GLY A 178 -1.91 -10.63 14.20
C GLY A 178 -0.86 -11.29 15.10
N TYR A 179 0.25 -10.60 15.35
CA TYR A 179 1.35 -11.14 16.16
C TYR A 179 0.93 -11.29 17.62
N ALA A 180 0.22 -10.30 18.19
CA ALA A 180 -0.29 -10.38 19.55
C ALA A 180 -1.37 -11.46 19.71
N ALA A 181 -2.31 -11.56 18.77
CA ALA A 181 -3.41 -12.53 18.82
C ALA A 181 -2.94 -13.99 18.73
N TYR A 182 -1.83 -14.25 18.03
CA TYR A 182 -1.27 -15.60 17.87
C TYR A 182 -0.04 -15.86 18.76
N ASN A 183 0.23 -14.97 19.73
CA ASN A 183 1.38 -15.06 20.64
C ASN A 183 2.72 -15.26 19.91
N ILE A 184 2.88 -14.60 18.75
CA ILE A 184 4.10 -14.66 17.96
C ILE A 184 5.10 -13.68 18.56
N SER A 185 6.01 -14.20 19.38
CA SER A 185 7.15 -13.44 19.90
C SER A 185 8.23 -13.34 18.82
N ALA A 186 8.19 -12.28 18.03
CA ALA A 186 9.21 -11.97 17.03
C ALA A 186 9.85 -10.60 17.31
N SER A 187 11.12 -10.45 16.99
CA SER A 187 11.81 -9.15 16.98
C SER A 187 11.65 -8.40 15.65
N TRP A 188 11.02 -9.03 14.66
CA TRP A 188 10.85 -8.52 13.30
C TRP A 188 9.45 -8.89 12.77
N PRO A 189 8.82 -8.04 11.95
CA PRO A 189 9.23 -6.68 11.58
C PRO A 189 9.23 -5.72 12.79
N PRO A 190 10.09 -4.70 12.84
CA PRO A 190 10.40 -4.00 14.09
C PRO A 190 9.21 -3.19 14.65
N ILE A 191 8.43 -2.51 13.80
CA ILE A 191 7.30 -1.70 14.24
C ILE A 191 6.12 -2.61 14.53
N GLY A 192 5.82 -3.58 13.66
CA GLY A 192 4.84 -4.63 13.94
C GLY A 192 5.10 -5.37 15.26
N ALA A 193 6.34 -5.80 15.50
CA ALA A 193 6.76 -6.47 16.74
C ALA A 193 6.67 -5.56 17.98
N ALA A 194 7.09 -4.31 17.86
CA ALA A 194 6.95 -3.33 18.94
C ALA A 194 5.48 -3.09 19.27
N PHE A 195 4.63 -2.98 18.25
CA PHE A 195 3.19 -2.79 18.45
C PHE A 195 2.53 -4.03 19.05
N ALA A 196 2.89 -5.23 18.60
CA ALA A 196 2.43 -6.49 19.19
C ALA A 196 2.86 -6.60 20.66
N SER A 197 4.12 -6.27 20.98
CA SER A 197 4.64 -6.27 22.36
C SER A 197 3.89 -5.26 23.23
N PHE A 198 3.55 -4.09 22.71
CA PHE A 198 2.71 -3.12 23.40
C PHE A 198 1.32 -3.71 23.70
N LEU A 199 0.67 -4.33 22.70
CA LEU A 199 -0.65 -4.94 22.84
C LEU A 199 -0.67 -6.10 23.83
N SER A 200 0.33 -6.98 23.81
CA SER A 200 0.43 -8.12 24.73
C SER A 200 0.62 -7.72 26.19
N ASN A 201 1.09 -6.49 26.46
CA ASN A 201 1.22 -5.94 27.81
C ASN A 201 -0.06 -5.19 28.28
N THR A 202 -1.12 -5.17 27.48
CA THR A 202 -2.41 -4.57 27.86
C THR A 202 -3.33 -5.60 28.51
N THR A 203 -4.46 -5.13 29.06
CA THR A 203 -5.51 -5.98 29.65
C THR A 203 -6.50 -6.54 28.60
N ILE A 204 -6.22 -6.35 27.30
CA ILE A 204 -7.09 -6.82 26.22
C ILE A 204 -7.03 -8.35 26.16
N SER A 205 -8.20 -9.00 26.15
CA SER A 205 -8.26 -10.46 26.06
C SER A 205 -7.77 -10.96 24.69
N GLU A 206 -7.20 -12.16 24.65
CA GLU A 206 -6.79 -12.82 23.40
C GLU A 206 -7.95 -12.90 22.39
N SER A 207 -9.16 -13.20 22.86
CA SER A 207 -10.38 -13.21 22.04
C SER A 207 -10.69 -11.86 21.39
N ALA A 208 -10.44 -10.75 22.08
CA ALA A 208 -10.63 -9.42 21.55
C ALA A 208 -9.55 -9.06 20.53
N LEU A 209 -8.29 -9.45 20.78
CA LEU A 209 -7.19 -9.29 19.81
C LEU A 209 -7.48 -10.06 18.52
N ILE A 210 -7.92 -11.32 18.60
CA ILE A 210 -8.32 -12.13 17.45
C ILE A 210 -9.49 -11.48 16.69
N ALA A 211 -10.49 -10.95 17.42
CA ALA A 211 -11.64 -10.30 16.79
C ALA A 211 -11.24 -9.02 16.03
N ILE A 212 -10.36 -8.20 16.62
CA ILE A 212 -9.84 -6.99 15.98
C ILE A 212 -9.00 -7.37 14.76
N TYR A 213 -8.05 -8.31 14.91
CA TYR A 213 -7.22 -8.81 13.80
C TYR A 213 -8.08 -9.25 12.60
N ARG A 214 -9.14 -10.03 12.84
CA ARG A 214 -10.07 -10.49 11.79
C ARG A 214 -10.92 -9.38 11.17
N SER A 215 -11.07 -8.24 11.84
CA SER A 215 -11.84 -7.10 11.35
C SER A 215 -10.99 -6.15 10.51
N VAL A 216 -9.69 -6.07 10.78
CA VAL A 216 -8.74 -5.21 10.05
C VAL A 216 -8.08 -5.92 8.87
N TRP A 217 -8.01 -7.25 8.90
CA TRP A 217 -7.61 -8.11 7.78
C TRP A 217 -8.73 -8.24 6.76
#